data_AF-A0A2X2JE18-F1
#
_entry.id   AF-A0A2X2JE18-F1
#
_cell.length_a   1.000
_cell.length_b   1.000
_cell.length_c   1.000
_cell.angle_alpha   90.00
_cell.angle_beta   90.00
_cell.angle_gamma   90.00
#
_symmetry.space_group_name_H-M   'P 1'
#
loop_
_entity.id
_entity.type
_entity.pdbx_description
1 polymer ?
#
loop_
_entity_poly.entity_id
_entity_poly.type
_entity_poly.pdbx_seq_one_letter_code
_entity_poly.pdbx_strand_id
1 'polypeptide(L)'
;MLAPAIGLSEFQYTDTTTSTKKFVELSSQVKKIHITINGTDKMLKKFFGFLSNKLNPTDLGYKEESFNALKKNYTIFSMTDFTGMSSHDFSRYIRDPKFKQMLREESIQVQ
;
A
#
# COMPACT_ATOMS: atom_id res chain seq x y z
N MET A 1 -3.42 10.78 4.50
CA MET A 1 -2.25 10.49 3.62
C MET A 1 -2.78 10.26 2.22
N LEU A 2 -2.15 10.80 1.19
CA LEU A 2 -2.39 10.30 -0.17
C LEU A 2 -1.72 8.92 -0.25
N ALA A 3 -2.46 7.88 -0.64
CA ALA A 3 -1.80 6.60 -0.87
C ALA A 3 -0.87 6.71 -2.08
N PRO A 4 0.29 6.07 -2.04
CA PRO A 4 1.17 6.02 -3.20
C PRO A 4 0.43 5.37 -4.37
N ALA A 5 0.57 5.93 -5.58
CA ALA A 5 -0.03 5.41 -6.81
C ALA A 5 0.70 4.16 -7.32
N ILE A 6 0.90 3.20 -6.42
CA ILE A 6 1.53 1.90 -6.64
C ILE A 6 0.50 0.81 -6.40
N GLY A 7 0.56 -0.24 -7.19
CA GLY A 7 -0.26 -1.42 -7.04
C GLY A 7 0.54 -2.69 -7.26
N LEU A 8 -0.16 -3.82 -7.29
CA LEU A 8 0.47 -5.12 -7.51
C LEU A 8 1.27 -5.17 -8.83
N SER A 9 0.83 -4.43 -9.86
CA SER A 9 1.49 -4.37 -11.17
C SER A 9 2.92 -3.86 -11.12
N GLU A 10 3.22 -2.89 -10.25
CA GLU A 10 4.55 -2.30 -10.14
C GLU A 10 5.58 -3.27 -9.53
N PHE A 11 5.11 -4.38 -8.93
CA PHE A 11 5.95 -5.46 -8.41
C PHE A 11 6.04 -6.66 -9.36
N GLN A 12 5.46 -6.55 -10.56
CA GLN A 12 5.40 -7.64 -11.52
C GLN A 12 5.98 -7.24 -12.87
N TYR A 13 6.61 -8.20 -13.54
CA TYR A 13 7.03 -8.07 -14.92
C TYR A 13 6.68 -9.34 -15.70
N THR A 14 6.61 -9.23 -17.02
CA THR A 14 6.47 -10.38 -17.90
C THR A 14 7.87 -10.82 -18.34
N ASP A 15 8.26 -12.04 -17.97
CA ASP A 15 9.47 -12.65 -18.51
C ASP A 15 9.25 -12.98 -19.99
N THR A 16 10.02 -12.36 -20.86
CA THR A 16 9.89 -12.52 -22.32
C THR A 16 10.31 -13.90 -22.81
N THR A 17 11.11 -14.63 -22.04
CA THR A 17 11.61 -15.97 -22.39
C THR A 17 10.55 -17.03 -22.15
N THR A 18 9.86 -16.93 -21.01
CA THR A 18 8.84 -17.91 -20.58
C THR A 18 7.41 -17.44 -20.84
N SER A 19 7.21 -16.18 -21.24
CA SER A 19 5.90 -15.53 -21.37
C SER A 19 5.05 -15.62 -20.08
N THR A 20 5.70 -15.69 -18.92
CA THR A 20 5.03 -15.77 -17.61
C THR A 20 5.22 -14.50 -16.81
N LYS A 21 4.22 -14.16 -15.98
CA LYS A 21 4.35 -13.09 -14.99
C LYS A 21 5.24 -13.54 -13.84
N LYS A 22 6.23 -12.71 -13.49
CA LYS A 22 7.13 -12.90 -12.36
C LYS A 22 7.10 -11.67 -11.46
N PHE A 23 7.53 -11.85 -10.22
CA PHE A 23 7.71 -10.77 -9.25
C PHE A 23 9.11 -10.19 -9.36
N VAL A 24 9.24 -8.86 -9.19
CA VAL A 24 10.54 -8.19 -9.18
C VAL A 24 11.37 -8.65 -7.99
N GLU A 25 12.68 -8.82 -8.17
CA GLU A 25 13.59 -9.01 -7.05
C GLU A 25 13.91 -7.65 -6.43
N LEU A 26 13.71 -7.53 -5.12
CA LEU A 26 14.06 -6.33 -4.38
C LEU A 26 15.53 -6.42 -3.95
N SER A 27 16.25 -5.31 -4.08
CA SER A 27 17.62 -5.19 -3.57
C SER A 27 17.67 -5.54 -2.08
N SER A 28 18.76 -6.19 -1.66
CA SER A 28 19.02 -6.50 -0.25
C SER A 28 19.12 -5.26 0.65
N GLN A 29 19.22 -4.06 0.07
CA GLN A 29 19.13 -2.79 0.79
C GLN A 29 17.72 -2.51 1.34
N VAL A 30 16.68 -3.04 0.69
CA VAL A 30 15.29 -2.89 1.14
C VAL A 30 15.04 -3.87 2.29
N LYS A 31 15.14 -3.38 3.51
CA LYS A 31 14.97 -4.22 4.72
C LYS A 31 13.53 -4.42 5.12
N LYS A 32 12.67 -3.43 4.86
CA LYS A 32 11.26 -3.43 5.25
C LYS A 32 10.45 -2.47 4.40
N ILE A 33 9.21 -2.83 4.08
CA ILE A 33 8.22 -1.94 3.45
C ILE A 33 6.96 -1.99 4.32
N HIS A 34 6.60 -0.88 4.96
CA HIS A 34 5.32 -0.75 5.66
C HIS A 34 4.35 0.04 4.80
N ILE A 35 3.16 -0.48 4.57
CA ILE A 35 2.09 0.21 3.85
C ILE A 35 0.91 0.52 4.77
N THR A 36 0.15 1.56 4.45
CA THR A 36 -1.12 1.85 5.12
C THR A 36 -2.26 1.62 4.15
N ILE A 37 -3.27 0.87 4.55
CA ILE A 37 -4.52 0.73 3.78
C ILE A 37 -5.63 1.55 4.42
N ASN A 38 -6.55 2.07 3.60
CA ASN A 38 -7.80 2.65 4.08
C ASN A 38 -8.94 2.37 3.08
N GLY A 39 -9.74 1.35 3.35
CA GLY A 39 -10.90 0.98 2.52
C GLY A 39 -12.07 1.98 2.58
N THR A 40 -12.04 2.95 3.52
CA THR A 40 -13.04 4.02 3.63
C THR A 40 -12.68 5.24 2.78
N ASP A 41 -11.43 5.32 2.33
CA ASP A 41 -10.94 6.43 1.53
C ASP A 41 -11.52 6.38 0.11
N LYS A 42 -12.47 7.29 -0.17
CA LYS A 42 -13.12 7.40 -1.47
C LYS A 42 -12.23 8.03 -2.56
N MET A 43 -11.13 8.69 -2.20
CA MET A 43 -10.13 9.16 -3.16
C MET A 43 -9.30 8.00 -3.70
N LEU A 44 -9.09 6.97 -2.89
CA LEU A 44 -8.49 5.70 -3.32
C LEU A 44 -9.50 4.78 -4.02
N LYS A 45 -10.78 4.93 -3.67
CA LYS A 45 -11.89 4.35 -4.42
C LYS A 45 -11.95 5.07 -5.78
N LYS A 46 -11.35 4.43 -6.77
CA LYS A 46 -11.12 4.84 -8.15
C LYS A 46 -12.36 5.27 -8.98
N PHE A 47 -13.23 6.13 -8.46
CA PHE A 47 -14.45 6.58 -9.13
C PHE A 47 -14.83 8.00 -8.72
N PHE A 48 -14.08 8.98 -9.23
CA PHE A 48 -14.63 10.29 -9.57
C PHE A 48 -14.82 10.35 -11.09
N GLY A 49 -15.87 9.70 -11.61
CA GLY A 49 -16.38 9.89 -12.97
C GLY A 49 -15.45 9.51 -14.14
N PHE A 50 -15.53 10.31 -15.21
CA PHE A 50 -14.98 10.15 -16.59
C PHE A 50 -13.49 9.74 -16.72
N LEU A 51 -12.73 9.70 -15.62
CA LEU A 51 -11.30 9.36 -15.60
C LEU A 51 -11.01 7.90 -15.18
N SER A 52 -12.02 7.10 -14.81
CA SER A 52 -11.85 5.70 -14.36
C SER A 52 -11.11 4.81 -15.37
N ASN A 53 -11.27 5.10 -16.67
CA ASN A 53 -10.66 4.36 -17.77
C ASN A 53 -9.26 4.84 -18.14
N LYS A 54 -8.77 5.94 -17.54
CA LYS A 54 -7.48 6.57 -17.87
C LYS A 54 -6.42 6.42 -16.78
N LEU A 55 -6.80 5.97 -15.58
CA LEU A 55 -5.88 5.78 -14.45
C LEU A 55 -5.73 4.30 -14.15
N ASN A 56 -4.52 3.83 -13.84
CA ASN A 56 -4.30 2.48 -13.33
C ASN A 56 -4.77 2.40 -11.86
N PRO A 57 -5.35 1.27 -11.41
CA PRO A 57 -5.90 1.17 -10.07
C PRO A 57 -4.78 1.18 -9.03
N THR A 58 -4.75 2.18 -8.17
CA THR A 58 -4.01 2.10 -6.91
C THR A 58 -4.76 1.15 -5.99
N ASP A 59 -4.25 -0.08 -5.85
CA ASP A 59 -4.89 -1.11 -5.05
C ASP A 59 -4.15 -1.34 -3.71
N LEU A 60 -2.84 -1.10 -3.66
CA LEU A 60 -2.03 -1.36 -2.47
C LEU A 60 -2.35 -0.45 -1.27
N GLY A 61 -2.95 0.73 -1.52
CA GLY A 61 -3.42 1.64 -0.46
C GLY A 61 -4.88 1.43 -0.03
N TYR A 62 -5.61 0.52 -0.69
CA TYR A 62 -7.06 0.39 -0.55
C TYR A 62 -7.53 -1.05 -0.30
N LYS A 63 -6.95 -2.02 -1.00
CA LYS A 63 -7.32 -3.44 -0.97
C LYS A 63 -6.33 -4.25 -0.15
N GLU A 64 -6.82 -4.89 0.89
CA GLU A 64 -6.02 -5.83 1.68
C GLU A 64 -5.54 -7.03 0.83
N GLU A 65 -6.31 -7.43 -0.19
CA GLU A 65 -5.95 -8.53 -1.08
C GLU A 65 -4.66 -8.26 -1.86
N SER A 66 -4.43 -7.00 -2.23
CA SER A 66 -3.22 -6.58 -2.94
C SER A 66 -1.99 -6.66 -2.02
N PHE A 67 -2.14 -6.29 -0.75
CA PHE A 67 -1.12 -6.53 0.26
C PHE A 67 -0.86 -8.03 0.45
N ASN A 68 -1.90 -8.84 0.60
CA ASN A 68 -1.80 -10.28 0.82
C ASN A 68 -1.10 -10.98 -0.36
N ALA A 69 -1.31 -10.51 -1.60
CA ALA A 69 -0.58 -11.00 -2.77
C ALA A 69 0.92 -10.68 -2.72
N LEU A 70 1.29 -9.46 -2.30
CA LEU A 70 2.70 -9.08 -2.11
C LEU A 70 3.34 -9.85 -0.96
N LYS A 71 2.66 -9.97 0.19
CA LYS A 71 3.21 -10.62 1.39
C LYS A 71 3.60 -12.08 1.17
N LYS A 72 2.91 -12.79 0.26
CA LYS A 72 3.25 -14.15 -0.17
C LYS A 72 4.62 -14.25 -0.83
N ASN A 73 5.05 -13.19 -1.53
CA ASN A 73 6.31 -13.13 -2.28
C ASN A 73 7.39 -12.35 -1.53
N TYR A 74 6.99 -11.40 -0.71
CA TYR A 74 7.88 -10.48 0.02
C TYR A 74 7.58 -10.53 1.51
N THR A 75 8.35 -11.31 2.26
CA THR A 75 8.20 -11.42 3.73
C THR A 75 8.48 -10.10 4.46
N ILE A 76 9.19 -9.16 3.82
CA ILE A 76 9.56 -7.84 4.35
C ILE A 76 8.42 -6.81 4.39
N PHE A 77 7.24 -7.15 3.88
CA PHE A 77 6.07 -6.27 3.91
C PHE A 77 5.35 -6.30 5.27
N SER A 78 4.94 -5.15 5.78
CA SER A 78 3.98 -5.00 6.89
C SER A 78 2.89 -4.00 6.50
N MET A 79 1.75 -4.04 7.22
CA MET A 79 0.59 -3.22 6.90
C MET A 79 -0.14 -2.75 8.16
N THR A 80 -0.60 -1.50 8.16
CA THR A 80 -1.59 -0.98 9.12
C THR A 80 -2.89 -0.62 8.41
N ASP A 81 -4.01 -1.08 8.97
CA ASP A 81 -5.35 -0.78 8.46
C ASP A 81 -6.01 0.40 9.19
N PHE A 82 -6.25 1.48 8.43
CA PHE A 82 -6.96 2.68 8.85
C PHE A 82 -8.40 2.74 8.32
N THR A 83 -8.96 1.65 7.82
CA THR A 83 -10.38 1.54 7.45
C THR A 83 -11.26 1.99 8.61
N GLY A 84 -12.26 2.82 8.32
CA GLY A 84 -13.08 3.55 9.27
C GLY A 84 -12.65 5.01 9.48
N MET A 85 -11.42 5.38 9.07
CA MET A 85 -10.97 6.78 9.08
C MET A 85 -11.47 7.52 7.83
N SER A 86 -12.37 8.47 8.02
CA SER A 86 -12.98 9.26 6.94
C SER A 86 -12.19 10.51 6.52
N SER A 87 -11.06 10.79 7.17
CA SER A 87 -10.23 11.97 6.90
C SER A 87 -8.96 11.60 6.14
N HIS A 88 -8.62 12.41 5.13
CA HIS A 88 -7.35 12.31 4.40
C HIS A 88 -6.23 13.15 5.02
N ASP A 89 -6.55 13.96 6.03
CA ASP A 89 -5.60 14.88 6.64
C ASP A 89 -4.52 14.10 7.37
N PHE A 90 -3.26 14.30 6.96
CA PHE A 90 -2.12 13.68 7.65
C PHE A 90 -2.13 14.00 9.15
N SER A 91 -2.58 15.20 9.52
CA SER A 91 -2.71 15.61 10.93
C SER A 91 -3.68 14.74 11.73
N ARG A 92 -4.67 14.09 11.10
CA ARG A 92 -5.59 13.16 11.77
C ARG A 92 -4.92 11.79 11.95
N TYR A 93 -4.19 11.31 10.94
CA TYR A 93 -3.42 10.07 11.02
C TYR A 93 -2.39 10.11 12.16
N ILE A 94 -1.58 11.16 12.27
CA ILE A 94 -0.55 11.25 13.33
C ILE A 94 -1.13 11.30 14.76
N ARG A 95 -2.41 11.68 14.87
CA ARG A 95 -3.14 11.73 16.14
C ARG A 95 -3.88 10.42 16.45
N ASP A 96 -4.01 9.51 15.48
CA ASP A 96 -4.66 8.22 15.66
C ASP A 96 -3.81 7.29 16.52
N PRO A 97 -4.39 6.59 17.53
CA PRO A 97 -3.66 5.62 18.34
C PRO A 97 -2.97 4.52 17.53
N LYS A 98 -3.58 4.07 16.42
CA LYS A 98 -3.01 3.05 15.51
C LYS A 98 -1.74 3.55 14.85
N PHE A 99 -1.64 4.85 14.53
CA PHE A 99 -0.41 5.41 13.95
C PHE A 99 0.74 5.36 14.94
N LYS A 100 0.50 5.75 16.20
CA LYS A 100 1.53 5.64 17.26
C LYS A 100 1.90 4.18 17.53
N GLN A 101 0.93 3.27 17.47
CA GLN A 101 1.17 1.84 17.59
C GLN A 101 2.05 1.32 16.45
N MET A 102 1.71 1.64 15.20
CA MET A 102 2.51 1.33 14.02
C MET A 102 3.95 1.78 14.18
N LEU A 103 4.19 3.04 14.58
CA LEU A 103 5.56 3.54 14.78
C LEU A 103 6.32 2.73 15.84
N ARG A 104 5.68 2.33 16.94
CA ARG A 104 6.29 1.48 17.96
C ARG A 104 6.62 0.07 17.45
N GLU A 105 5.69 -0.57 16.74
CA GLU A 105 5.88 -1.89 16.14
C GLU A 105 7.02 -1.88 15.10
N GLU A 106 7.23 -0.73 14.48
CA GLU A 106 8.29 -0.46 13.50
C GLU A 106 9.58 0.06 14.14
N SER A 107 9.66 0.12 15.48
CA SER A 107 10.81 0.65 16.24
C SER A 107 11.21 2.08 15.85
N ILE A 108 10.26 2.87 15.38
CA ILE A 108 10.42 4.30 15.07
C ILE A 108 10.13 5.08 16.34
N GLN A 109 11.17 5.70 16.90
CA GLN A 109 11.01 6.55 18.09
C GLN A 109 10.27 7.84 17.73
N VAL A 110 9.19 8.10 18.45
CA VAL A 110 8.46 9.36 18.40
C VAL A 110 8.86 10.13 19.65
N GLN A 111 9.64 11.21 19.47
CA GLN A 111 9.99 12.12 20.57
C GLN A 111 8.77 12.89 21.06
#